data_AF-A0A848UZE7-F1
#
_entry.id   AF-A0A848UZE7-F1
#
_cell.length_a   1.000
_cell.length_b   1.000
_cell.length_c   1.000
_cell.angle_alpha   90.00
_cell.angle_beta   90.00
_cell.angle_gamma   90.00
#
_symmetry.space_group_name_H-M   'P 1'
#
loop_
_entity.id
_entity.type
_entity.pdbx_description
1 polymer ?
#
loop_
_entity_poly.entity_id
_entity_poly.type
_entity_poly.pdbx_seq_one_letter_code
_entity_poly.pdbx_strand_id
1 'polypeptide(L)'
;MTAKGMQFGPGKVQDWLDCGNKNATVDTNHRVLEFIRDTELVAKSVKQVNSVLIEPCYVGENVVIRNSVVGPHVSIGDGSIIEDSRISDSIVQENTTLKKVNFTNSMIGSFVEYHGESHDVSIGDYSTHGKK
;
A
#
# COMPACT_ATOMS: atom_id res chain seq x y z
N MET A 1 23.10 -18.94 -28.27
CA MET A 1 24.54 -19.11 -27.95
C MET A 1 25.26 -17.85 -28.37
N THR A 2 25.95 -17.15 -27.47
CA THR A 2 26.85 -16.06 -27.87
C THR A 2 28.23 -16.65 -28.19
N ALA A 3 28.86 -16.17 -29.26
CA ALA A 3 30.01 -16.79 -29.92
C ALA A 3 31.36 -16.73 -29.16
N LYS A 4 31.38 -16.48 -27.84
CA LYS A 4 32.60 -16.21 -27.06
C LYS A 4 32.72 -16.94 -25.70
N GLY A 5 32.36 -18.22 -25.62
CA GLY A 5 32.76 -19.07 -24.48
C GLY A 5 32.25 -18.63 -23.10
N MET A 6 31.10 -17.95 -23.05
CA MET A 6 30.51 -17.47 -21.80
C MET A 6 29.85 -18.65 -21.06
N GLN A 7 30.23 -18.88 -19.79
CA GLN A 7 29.66 -19.94 -18.96
C GLN A 7 28.38 -19.45 -18.28
N PHE A 8 27.30 -20.22 -18.41
CA PHE A 8 26.04 -19.98 -17.70
C PHE A 8 25.99 -20.84 -16.44
N GLY A 9 25.59 -20.25 -15.32
CA GLY A 9 25.37 -20.95 -14.05
C GLY A 9 23.99 -20.61 -13.48
N PRO A 10 23.26 -21.58 -12.90
CA PRO A 10 22.01 -21.30 -12.22
C PRO A 10 22.26 -20.68 -10.83
N GLY A 11 21.39 -19.76 -10.42
CA GLY A 11 21.28 -19.30 -9.03
C GLY A 11 19.97 -19.78 -8.41
N LYS A 12 19.97 -20.12 -7.12
CA LYS A 12 18.74 -20.46 -6.41
C LYS A 12 18.03 -19.17 -5.99
N VAL A 13 16.79 -19.00 -6.46
CA VAL A 13 15.90 -17.92 -6.03
C VAL A 13 15.08 -18.42 -4.83
N GLN A 14 14.99 -17.62 -3.77
CA GLN A 14 14.23 -17.98 -2.56
C GLN A 14 12.74 -17.68 -2.73
N ASP A 15 12.41 -16.48 -3.21
CA ASP A 15 11.06 -16.06 -3.56
C ASP A 15 11.10 -15.28 -4.88
N TRP A 16 10.06 -15.47 -5.70
CA TRP A 16 9.85 -14.70 -6.92
C TRP A 16 8.63 -13.83 -6.72
N LEU A 17 8.85 -12.54 -6.49
CA LEU A 17 7.79 -11.54 -6.32
C LEU A 17 7.48 -10.91 -7.68
N ASP A 18 6.20 -10.77 -8.00
CA ASP A 18 5.72 -10.25 -9.27
C ASP A 18 4.73 -9.10 -9.04
N CYS A 19 4.73 -8.13 -9.96
CA CYS A 19 3.87 -6.95 -9.95
C CYS A 19 3.07 -6.80 -11.25
N GLY A 20 2.87 -7.90 -12.00
CA GLY A 20 2.18 -7.89 -13.29
C GLY A 20 0.66 -7.63 -13.24
N ASN A 21 0.04 -7.71 -12.06
CA ASN A 21 -1.38 -7.37 -11.84
C ASN A 21 -1.63 -6.94 -10.39
N LYS A 22 -2.79 -6.31 -10.13
CA LYS A 22 -3.18 -5.78 -8.82
C LYS A 22 -2.99 -6.78 -7.67
N ASN A 23 -3.50 -8.01 -7.80
CA ASN A 23 -3.42 -9.01 -6.72
C ASN A 23 -1.97 -9.42 -6.46
N ALA A 24 -1.18 -9.65 -7.52
CA ALA A 24 0.23 -10.01 -7.38
C ALA A 24 1.05 -8.88 -6.74
N THR A 25 0.78 -7.63 -7.12
CA THR A 25 1.43 -6.45 -6.55
C THR A 25 1.11 -6.27 -5.07
N VAL A 26 -0.16 -6.47 -4.67
CA VAL A 26 -0.57 -6.37 -3.25
C VAL A 26 0.03 -7.50 -2.41
N ASP A 27 0.06 -8.73 -2.93
CA ASP A 27 0.74 -9.87 -2.26
C ASP A 27 2.25 -9.60 -2.12
N THR A 28 2.88 -9.08 -3.16
CA THR A 28 4.28 -8.64 -3.11
C THR A 28 4.51 -7.57 -2.04
N ASN A 29 3.62 -6.58 -1.92
CA ASN A 29 3.69 -5.57 -0.85
C ASN A 29 3.60 -6.21 0.54
N HIS A 30 2.66 -7.12 0.75
CA HIS A 30 2.54 -7.89 2.00
C HIS A 30 3.86 -8.59 2.32
N ARG A 31 4.41 -9.36 1.38
CA ARG A 31 5.67 -10.10 1.56
C ARG A 31 6.83 -9.17 1.90
N VAL A 32 6.94 -8.04 1.19
CA VAL A 32 7.99 -7.06 1.45
C VAL A 32 7.86 -6.50 2.87
N LEU A 33 6.66 -6.07 3.29
CA LEU A 33 6.42 -5.55 4.64
C LEU A 33 6.77 -6.58 5.73
N GLU A 34 6.51 -7.87 5.50
CA GLU A 34 6.95 -8.94 6.40
C GLU A 34 8.49 -9.08 6.45
N PHE A 35 9.17 -8.99 5.31
CA PHE A 35 10.64 -9.07 5.26
C PHE A 35 11.33 -7.90 5.97
N ILE A 36 10.71 -6.73 5.97
CA ILE A 36 11.27 -5.50 6.56
C ILE A 36 10.58 -5.08 7.86
N ARG A 37 9.78 -5.97 8.47
CA ARG A 37 8.95 -5.68 9.66
C ARG A 37 9.73 -5.14 10.85
N ASP A 38 11.01 -5.47 10.94
CA ASP A 38 11.91 -5.05 12.03
C ASP A 38 12.65 -3.73 11.74
N THR A 39 12.24 -2.99 10.70
CA THR A 39 12.80 -1.68 10.32
C THR A 39 11.85 -0.52 10.65
N GLU A 40 12.32 0.73 10.56
CA GLU A 40 11.47 1.92 10.77
C GLU A 40 10.60 2.18 9.52
N LEU A 41 9.33 1.75 9.58
CA LEU A 41 8.40 1.80 8.44
C LEU A 41 7.38 2.95 8.50
N VAL A 42 7.30 3.65 9.63
CA VAL A 42 6.32 4.71 9.87
C VAL A 42 7.07 6.02 10.08
N ALA A 43 6.85 6.99 9.21
CA ALA A 43 7.49 8.29 9.30
C ALA A 43 7.08 9.04 10.58
N LYS A 44 8.00 9.86 11.11
CA LYS A 44 7.79 10.61 12.36
C LYS A 44 6.76 11.74 12.23
N SER A 45 6.49 12.19 11.01
CA SER A 45 5.53 13.25 10.71
C SER A 45 4.09 12.77 10.62
N VAL A 46 3.85 11.46 10.70
CA VAL A 46 2.51 10.87 10.64
C VAL A 46 1.65 11.38 11.79
N LYS A 47 0.44 11.83 11.46
CA LYS A 47 -0.54 12.32 12.43
C LYS A 47 -1.66 11.30 12.59
N GLN A 48 -1.72 10.65 13.75
CA GLN A 48 -2.80 9.72 14.09
C GLN A 48 -3.75 10.39 15.09
N VAL A 49 -5.05 10.36 14.80
CA VAL A 49 -6.11 10.90 15.68
C VAL A 49 -7.20 9.85 15.83
N ASN A 50 -7.45 9.38 17.05
CA ASN A 50 -8.46 8.34 17.32
C ASN A 50 -8.35 7.13 16.38
N SER A 51 -7.12 6.70 16.07
CA SER A 51 -6.85 5.70 15.04
C SER A 51 -5.95 4.60 15.58
N VAL A 52 -5.99 3.44 14.93
CA VAL A 52 -5.16 2.28 15.23
C VAL A 52 -4.39 1.90 13.98
N LEU A 53 -3.07 1.77 14.11
CA LEU A 53 -2.20 1.17 13.11
C LEU A 53 -1.85 -0.25 13.56
N ILE A 54 -2.13 -1.25 12.73
CA ILE A 54 -1.82 -2.66 12.97
C ILE A 54 -0.60 -3.01 12.13
N GLU A 55 0.51 -3.35 12.77
CA GLU A 55 1.76 -3.65 12.09
C GLU A 55 1.74 -5.03 11.39
N PRO A 56 2.54 -5.24 10.32
CA PRO A 56 3.42 -4.25 9.70
C PRO A 56 2.68 -3.33 8.72
N CYS A 57 3.02 -2.04 8.73
CA CYS A 57 2.53 -1.05 7.78
C CYS A 57 3.67 -0.10 7.40
N TYR A 58 3.72 0.29 6.13
CA TYR A 58 4.53 1.42 5.69
C TYR A 58 3.66 2.68 5.66
N VAL A 59 4.14 3.77 6.26
CA VAL A 59 3.43 5.05 6.26
C VAL A 59 4.42 6.18 6.00
N GLY A 60 4.25 6.84 4.86
CA GLY A 60 5.08 7.93 4.38
C GLY A 60 4.94 9.24 5.16
N GLU A 61 5.67 10.26 4.71
CA GLU A 61 5.74 11.56 5.35
C GLU A 61 4.42 12.33 5.24
N ASN A 62 4.07 13.06 6.29
CA ASN A 62 2.89 13.94 6.37
C ASN A 62 1.53 13.25 6.17
N VAL A 63 1.48 11.93 6.31
CA VAL A 63 0.21 11.18 6.28
C VAL A 63 -0.65 11.52 7.50
N VAL A 64 -1.96 11.62 7.28
CA VAL A 64 -2.94 11.89 8.33
C VAL A 64 -3.94 10.73 8.39
N ILE A 65 -4.06 10.11 9.55
CA ILE A 65 -4.99 9.01 9.81
C ILE A 65 -5.95 9.44 10.92
N ARG A 66 -7.25 9.50 10.64
CA ARG A 66 -8.29 9.94 11.60
C ARG A 66 -9.43 8.94 11.69
N ASN A 67 -9.87 8.64 12.91
CA ASN A 67 -10.99 7.74 13.19
C ASN A 67 -10.94 6.41 12.39
N SER A 68 -9.74 5.87 12.19
CA SER A 68 -9.51 4.78 11.24
C SER A 68 -8.72 3.62 11.83
N VAL A 69 -8.89 2.44 11.24
CA VAL A 69 -8.06 1.27 11.51
C VAL A 69 -7.30 0.94 10.22
N VAL A 70 -5.98 0.99 10.28
CA VAL A 70 -5.11 0.76 9.12
C VAL A 70 -4.19 -0.40 9.45
N GLY A 71 -4.15 -1.41 8.59
CA GLY A 71 -3.31 -2.58 8.73
C GLY A 71 -4.07 -3.86 9.08
N PRO A 72 -3.35 -5.01 9.08
CA PRO A 72 -1.94 -5.12 8.70
C PRO A 72 -1.72 -5.03 7.18
N HIS A 73 -0.45 -4.97 6.79
CA HIS A 73 0.03 -5.04 5.40
C HIS A 73 -0.43 -3.89 4.51
N VAL A 74 -0.54 -2.69 5.08
CA VAL A 74 -0.90 -1.48 4.35
C VAL A 74 0.31 -0.60 4.12
N SER A 75 0.47 -0.14 2.88
CA SER A 75 1.44 0.90 2.51
C SER A 75 0.70 2.18 2.14
N ILE A 76 1.04 3.30 2.78
CA ILE A 76 0.46 4.62 2.53
C ILE A 76 1.57 5.58 2.11
N GLY A 77 1.46 6.14 0.92
CA GLY A 77 2.38 7.14 0.38
C GLY A 77 2.21 8.53 1.02
N ASP A 78 3.20 9.38 0.79
CA ASP A 78 3.32 10.71 1.40
C ASP A 78 2.09 11.60 1.17
N GLY A 79 1.77 12.43 2.15
CA GLY A 79 0.73 13.46 2.06
C GLY A 79 -0.71 12.92 1.99
N SER A 80 -0.91 11.61 2.07
CA SER A 80 -2.23 10.99 2.00
C SER A 80 -3.05 11.18 3.29
N ILE A 81 -4.37 11.19 3.13
CA ILE A 81 -5.34 11.43 4.20
C ILE A 81 -6.32 10.25 4.25
N ILE A 82 -6.40 9.59 5.40
CA ILE A 82 -7.31 8.47 5.66
C ILE A 82 -8.27 8.87 6.78
N GLU A 83 -9.57 8.93 6.50
CA GLU A 83 -10.61 9.36 7.45
C GLU A 83 -11.77 8.37 7.54
N ASP A 84 -12.21 8.07 8.76
CA ASP A 84 -13.38 7.23 9.04
C ASP A 84 -13.35 5.87 8.32
N SER A 85 -12.17 5.24 8.22
CA SER A 85 -11.91 4.12 7.30
C SER A 85 -11.31 2.89 7.96
N ARG A 86 -11.45 1.74 7.29
CA ARG A 86 -10.79 0.47 7.64
C ARG A 86 -10.04 -0.02 6.41
N ILE A 87 -8.74 -0.26 6.53
CA ILE A 87 -7.89 -0.65 5.40
C ILE A 87 -6.95 -1.77 5.84
N SER A 88 -6.85 -2.84 5.07
CA SER A 88 -5.93 -3.98 5.28
C SER A 88 -5.42 -4.49 3.95
N ASP A 89 -4.25 -5.13 3.90
CA ASP A 89 -3.67 -5.74 2.68
C ASP A 89 -3.82 -4.85 1.45
N SER A 90 -3.35 -3.60 1.52
CA SER A 90 -3.64 -2.60 0.49
C SER A 90 -2.49 -1.64 0.28
N ILE A 91 -2.44 -1.06 -0.91
CA ILE A 91 -1.48 -0.02 -1.29
C ILE A 91 -2.26 1.26 -1.57
N VAL A 92 -1.88 2.34 -0.92
CA VAL A 92 -2.37 3.69 -1.17
C VAL A 92 -1.16 4.54 -1.53
N GLN A 93 -1.11 5.05 -2.76
CA GLN A 93 -0.02 5.90 -3.21
C GLN A 93 -0.15 7.33 -2.62
N GLU A 94 0.61 8.27 -3.16
CA GLU A 94 0.82 9.60 -2.58
C GLU A 94 -0.34 10.57 -2.82
N ASN A 95 -0.49 11.54 -1.92
CA ASN A 95 -1.43 12.66 -2.02
C ASN A 95 -2.89 12.24 -2.26
N THR A 96 -3.28 11.09 -1.71
CA THR A 96 -4.60 10.49 -1.90
C THR A 96 -5.46 10.67 -0.65
N THR A 97 -6.73 11.01 -0.85
CA THR A 97 -7.73 11.17 0.22
C THR A 97 -8.75 10.03 0.16
N LEU A 98 -8.80 9.23 1.22
CA LEU A 98 -9.76 8.15 1.40
C LEU A 98 -10.68 8.47 2.58
N LYS A 99 -11.99 8.40 2.35
CA LYS A 99 -13.01 8.68 3.37
C LYS A 99 -14.10 7.62 3.39
N LYS A 100 -14.46 7.14 4.58
CA LYS A 100 -15.51 6.12 4.77
C LYS A 100 -15.32 4.88 3.90
N VAL A 101 -14.08 4.38 3.82
CA VAL A 101 -13.76 3.19 3.02
C VAL A 101 -13.57 1.96 3.91
N ASN A 102 -13.79 0.77 3.34
CA ASN A 102 -13.51 -0.51 4.00
C ASN A 102 -12.70 -1.44 3.07
N PHE A 103 -11.45 -1.08 2.79
CA PHE A 103 -10.63 -1.74 1.79
C PHE A 103 -9.85 -2.94 2.31
N THR A 104 -9.80 -3.97 1.49
CA THR A 104 -8.96 -5.17 1.57
C THR A 104 -8.45 -5.49 0.18
N ASN A 105 -7.22 -6.00 0.05
CA ASN A 105 -6.64 -6.38 -1.25
C ASN A 105 -6.73 -5.26 -2.32
N SER A 106 -6.52 -4.00 -1.94
CA SER A 106 -6.82 -2.85 -2.81
C SER A 106 -5.56 -2.09 -3.23
N MET A 107 -5.59 -1.48 -4.41
CA MET A 107 -4.49 -0.67 -4.95
C MET A 107 -5.03 0.68 -5.43
N ILE A 108 -4.60 1.74 -4.76
CA ILE A 108 -5.08 3.09 -4.99
C ILE A 108 -3.92 3.95 -5.49
N GLY A 109 -4.10 4.53 -6.68
CA GLY A 109 -3.15 5.47 -7.30
C GLY A 109 -2.98 6.79 -6.54
N SER A 110 -2.10 7.64 -7.07
CA SER A 110 -1.79 8.95 -6.50
C SER A 110 -2.86 9.98 -6.85
N PHE A 111 -3.03 11.01 -6.01
CA PHE A 111 -4.00 12.09 -6.24
C PHE A 111 -5.44 11.60 -6.42
N VAL A 112 -5.81 10.51 -5.73
CA VAL A 112 -7.16 9.97 -5.74
C VAL A 112 -8.00 10.64 -4.65
N GLU A 113 -9.24 10.97 -4.97
CA GLU A 113 -10.28 11.28 -3.99
C GLU A 113 -11.32 10.15 -4.00
N TYR A 114 -11.41 9.37 -2.91
CA TYR A 114 -12.36 8.27 -2.81
C TYR A 114 -13.25 8.41 -1.57
N HIS A 115 -14.57 8.39 -1.78
CA HIS A 115 -15.57 8.41 -0.71
C HIS A 115 -16.63 7.35 -0.95
N GLY A 116 -16.73 6.38 -0.03
CA GLY A 116 -17.76 5.34 -0.06
C GLY A 116 -17.25 3.95 0.30
N GLU A 117 -18.19 3.02 0.47
CA GLU A 117 -17.88 1.65 0.86
C GLU A 117 -17.66 0.76 -0.38
N SER A 118 -16.47 0.18 -0.48
CA SER A 118 -16.15 -0.98 -1.31
C SER A 118 -15.16 -1.84 -0.53
N HIS A 119 -15.06 -3.13 -0.85
CA HIS A 119 -14.11 -4.04 -0.21
C HIS A 119 -12.82 -4.21 -1.01
N ASP A 120 -12.87 -4.27 -2.34
CA ASP A 120 -11.70 -4.51 -3.19
C ASP A 120 -11.74 -3.51 -4.36
N VAL A 121 -10.70 -2.69 -4.50
CA VAL A 121 -10.62 -1.62 -5.48
C VAL A 121 -9.24 -1.56 -6.13
N SER A 122 -9.22 -1.38 -7.45
CA SER A 122 -8.04 -0.91 -8.18
C SER A 122 -8.41 0.37 -8.90
N ILE A 123 -7.83 1.50 -8.48
CA ILE A 123 -8.08 2.81 -9.11
C ILE A 123 -6.77 3.46 -9.51
N GLY A 124 -6.74 4.02 -10.71
CA GLY A 124 -5.57 4.73 -11.23
C GLY A 124 -5.46 6.13 -10.65
N ASP A 125 -4.34 6.78 -10.96
CA ASP A 125 -4.04 8.13 -10.49
C ASP A 125 -5.09 9.16 -10.96
N TYR A 126 -5.15 10.30 -10.26
CA TYR A 126 -5.99 11.46 -10.62
C TYR A 126 -7.48 11.12 -10.83
N SER A 127 -7.97 10.15 -10.06
CA SER A 127 -9.35 9.68 -10.16
C SER A 127 -10.19 10.15 -8.97
N THR A 128 -11.48 10.38 -9.22
CA THR A 128 -12.44 10.74 -8.17
C THR A 128 -13.60 9.75 -8.16
N HIS A 129 -13.94 9.23 -6.98
CA HIS A 129 -15.05 8.31 -6.78
C HIS A 129 -15.88 8.71 -5.55
N GLY A 130 -17.20 8.71 -5.68
CA GLY A 130 -18.13 9.12 -4.64
C GLY A 130 -18.61 10.57 -4.75
N LYS A 131 -19.62 10.93 -3.95
CA LYS A 131 -20.11 12.30 -3.83
C LYS A 131 -19.44 12.96 -2.61
N LYS A 132 -19.00 14.22 -2.76
CA LYS A 132 -18.41 15.02 -1.66
C LYS A 132 -19.34 15.09 -0.45
#